data_AF-A0A915B4U3-F1
#
_entry.id   AF-A0A915B4U3-F1
#
_cell.length_a   1.000
_cell.length_b   1.000
_cell.length_c   1.000
_cell.angle_alpha   90.00
_cell.angle_beta   90.00
_cell.angle_gamma   90.00
#
_symmetry.space_group_name_H-M   'P 1'
#
loop_
_entity.id
_entity.type
_entity.pdbx_description
1 polymer ?
#
loop_
_entity_poly.entity_id
_entity_poly.type
_entity_poly.pdbx_seq_one_letter_code
_entity_poly.pdbx_strand_id
1 'polypeptide(L)'
;QRGAYVGCFKDTRSARVLSGHLYSLKQINSPHYCVNLCLRAGYMYAGVEYREECFCGDSLRNAPKLSHTECDRFTCPNNNLTKCGGYEAISIFTTGITDKSVNLVSYVEPQSTAPSDVQILFLLQLNGRHVRQVMRMLRVIYSPKHLYVIHVDSRQQFMHSEMEKLAMRMKKAGLDNVHVMEQRYATIWGAASLLTMFLDAVRNAEDKKGWHQWDFILNLSETDFPLLSLKELELHLARNKGRNFLSSHGYDTARFIQKQGLDFLFLECENRMWRLGKRLKFPSRVRLDGGSDWVVLTRDFTMFALSQDPLARGLRDIFANVLLPVEGFFHTLAINSEYCSSIVKGNLHLANWKRKQGCRCAMLRKLVDWCGCSPLVFSVRDTAKFALEVAKKKVIFFGRKFDSFISASAIAIAESQAFRHTPEMIDVKHASFTRSWLNFYDSTVDNSGEHFVNYLRNSRSLKYLVYLCGHFIADEFS
;
A
#
# COMPACT_ATOMS: atom_id res chain seq x y z
N GLN A 1 18.76 -20.96 -15.29
CA GLN A 1 18.81 -22.07 -14.31
C GLN A 1 19.10 -21.50 -12.93
N ARG A 2 18.52 -22.01 -11.84
CA ARG A 2 18.76 -21.50 -10.48
C ARG A 2 19.95 -22.22 -9.85
N GLY A 3 20.84 -21.48 -9.20
CA GLY A 3 22.03 -22.00 -8.52
C GLY A 3 23.15 -22.45 -9.46
N ALA A 4 23.08 -22.15 -10.76
CA ALA A 4 24.14 -22.49 -11.70
C ALA A 4 25.39 -21.63 -11.39
N TYR A 5 26.55 -22.29 -11.31
CA TYR A 5 27.83 -21.63 -11.10
C TYR A 5 28.24 -20.86 -12.37
N VAL A 6 28.57 -19.58 -12.21
CA VAL A 6 28.97 -18.69 -13.30
C VAL A 6 30.49 -18.62 -13.41
N GLY A 7 31.20 -18.61 -12.27
CA GLY A 7 32.65 -18.54 -12.24
C GLY A 7 33.21 -17.93 -10.96
N CYS A 8 34.53 -17.93 -10.87
CA CYS A 8 35.31 -17.28 -9.82
C CYS A 8 35.82 -15.94 -10.36
N PHE A 9 35.65 -14.87 -9.58
CA PHE A 9 36.04 -13.51 -9.99
C PHE A 9 36.80 -12.82 -8.88
N LYS A 10 37.71 -11.91 -9.26
CA LYS A 10 38.39 -11.03 -8.29
C LYS A 10 37.40 -10.02 -7.74
N ASP A 11 37.29 -9.94 -6.41
CA ASP A 11 36.33 -9.09 -5.70
C ASP A 11 37.01 -8.33 -4.57
N THR A 12 37.41 -7.09 -4.80
CA THR A 12 38.06 -6.27 -3.76
C THR A 12 37.06 -5.29 -3.16
N ARG A 13 37.36 -4.77 -1.96
CA ARG A 13 36.50 -3.76 -1.32
C ARG A 13 36.27 -2.51 -2.18
N SER A 14 37.24 -2.11 -2.99
CA SER A 14 37.14 -0.95 -3.89
C SER A 14 36.50 -1.28 -5.24
N ALA A 15 36.42 -2.56 -5.63
CA ALA A 15 35.94 -3.00 -6.92
C ALA A 15 35.06 -4.26 -6.79
N ARG A 16 33.90 -4.11 -6.14
CA ARG A 16 32.94 -5.21 -5.95
C ARG A 16 32.27 -5.62 -7.26
N VAL A 17 32.24 -6.92 -7.54
CA VAL A 17 31.57 -7.58 -8.68
C VAL A 17 30.06 -7.43 -8.57
N LEU A 18 29.50 -7.68 -7.38
CA LEU A 18 28.09 -7.52 -7.05
C LEU A 18 27.90 -6.35 -6.09
N SER A 19 27.07 -5.38 -6.47
CA SER A 19 26.87 -4.14 -5.70
C SER A 19 25.44 -3.94 -5.20
N GLY A 20 24.63 -5.01 -5.11
CA GLY A 20 23.23 -4.93 -4.70
C GLY A 20 23.07 -4.91 -3.18
N HIS A 21 23.31 -6.06 -2.54
CA HIS A 21 23.20 -6.22 -1.08
C HIS A 21 24.28 -7.17 -0.56
N LEU A 22 24.74 -6.96 0.68
CA LEU A 22 25.67 -7.84 1.38
C LEU A 22 25.02 -8.34 2.68
N TYR A 23 24.87 -9.65 2.80
CA TYR A 23 24.54 -10.32 4.06
C TYR A 23 25.81 -10.87 4.71
N SER A 24 25.95 -10.69 6.03
CA SER A 24 26.94 -11.41 6.86
C SER A 24 26.23 -12.56 7.58
N LEU A 25 26.57 -13.80 7.21
CA LEU A 25 25.87 -15.03 7.56
C LEU A 25 26.79 -15.97 8.35
N LYS A 26 27.20 -15.52 9.54
CA LYS A 26 28.25 -16.14 10.36
C LYS A 26 28.14 -17.65 10.60
N GLN A 27 26.91 -18.18 10.61
CA GLN A 27 26.62 -19.55 11.03
C GLN A 27 25.96 -20.43 9.96
N ILE A 28 25.37 -19.85 8.91
CA ILE A 28 24.46 -20.57 8.00
C ILE A 28 24.76 -20.32 6.52
N ASN A 29 25.86 -19.64 6.19
CA ASN A 29 26.19 -19.35 4.79
C ASN A 29 26.45 -20.64 4.01
N SER A 30 25.99 -20.65 2.76
CA SER A 30 26.31 -21.65 1.75
C SER A 30 25.92 -21.09 0.38
N PRO A 31 26.48 -21.58 -0.74
CA PRO A 31 26.02 -21.19 -2.07
C PRO A 31 24.50 -21.31 -2.23
N HIS A 32 23.93 -22.43 -1.79
CA HIS A 32 22.49 -22.67 -1.86
C HIS A 32 21.69 -21.66 -1.01
N TYR A 33 22.12 -21.40 0.23
CA TYR A 33 21.43 -20.45 1.10
C TYR A 33 21.53 -19.02 0.58
N CYS A 34 22.71 -18.60 0.10
CA CYS A 34 22.94 -17.30 -0.48
C CYS A 34 22.10 -17.07 -1.75
N VAL A 35 22.10 -18.04 -2.67
CA VAL A 35 21.23 -18.03 -3.87
C VAL A 35 19.76 -17.84 -3.50
N ASN A 36 19.31 -18.46 -2.40
CA ASN A 36 17.91 -18.37 -1.97
C ASN A 36 17.56 -17.01 -1.36
N LEU A 37 18.48 -16.42 -0.60
CA LEU A 37 18.30 -15.06 -0.08
C LEU A 37 18.28 -14.03 -1.21
N CYS A 38 19.24 -14.11 -2.14
CA CYS A 38 19.28 -13.20 -3.27
C CYS A 38 18.06 -13.37 -4.18
N LEU A 39 17.59 -14.60 -4.43
CA LEU A 39 16.34 -14.87 -5.15
C LEU A 39 15.13 -14.25 -4.44
N ARG A 40 15.02 -14.42 -3.12
CA ARG A 40 13.93 -13.86 -2.33
C ARG A 40 13.93 -12.33 -2.39
N ALA A 41 15.11 -11.72 -2.32
CA ALA A 41 15.29 -10.28 -2.53
C ALA A 41 15.27 -9.87 -4.01
N GLY A 42 14.93 -10.80 -4.90
CA GLY A 42 14.72 -10.54 -6.31
C GLY A 42 15.99 -10.30 -7.13
N TYR A 43 17.20 -10.50 -6.64
CA TYR A 43 18.44 -10.27 -7.41
C TYR A 43 18.73 -11.36 -8.45
N MET A 44 19.35 -11.01 -9.59
CA MET A 44 19.69 -11.96 -10.66
C MET A 44 20.88 -12.88 -10.32
N TYR A 45 21.82 -12.38 -9.51
CA TYR A 45 23.04 -13.07 -9.12
C TYR A 45 23.21 -13.10 -7.61
N ALA A 46 23.85 -14.16 -7.16
CA ALA A 46 24.33 -14.35 -5.80
C ALA A 46 25.82 -14.67 -5.84
N GLY A 47 26.55 -14.32 -4.78
CA GLY A 47 27.95 -14.64 -4.66
C GLY A 47 28.35 -14.93 -3.22
N VAL A 48 29.21 -15.93 -3.01
CA VAL A 48 29.78 -16.22 -1.69
C VAL A 48 31.26 -15.87 -1.68
N GLU A 49 31.67 -15.17 -0.62
CA GLU A 49 33.05 -14.75 -0.38
C GLU A 49 33.38 -14.93 1.11
N TYR A 50 34.66 -15.05 1.43
CA TYR A 50 35.19 -14.92 2.79
C TYR A 50 34.39 -15.68 3.86
N ARG A 51 33.99 -16.92 3.54
CA ARG A 51 33.22 -17.84 4.40
C ARG A 51 31.78 -17.39 4.70
N GLU A 52 31.59 -16.22 5.28
CA GLU A 52 30.28 -15.75 5.80
C GLU A 52 29.61 -14.69 4.93
N GLU A 53 30.27 -14.17 3.91
CA GLU A 53 29.73 -13.09 3.09
C GLU A 53 28.86 -13.66 1.96
N CYS A 54 27.66 -13.10 1.83
CA CYS A 54 26.74 -13.39 0.74
C CYS A 54 26.35 -12.10 0.05
N PHE A 55 26.81 -11.94 -1.18
CA PHE A 55 26.57 -10.79 -2.03
C PHE A 55 25.43 -11.08 -3.00
N CYS A 56 24.59 -10.08 -3.24
CA CYS A 56 23.55 -10.11 -4.25
C CYS A 56 23.73 -8.96 -5.24
N GLY A 57 23.35 -9.16 -6.50
CA GLY A 57 23.38 -8.09 -7.50
C GLY A 57 22.62 -8.47 -8.78
N ASP A 58 22.34 -7.46 -9.60
CA ASP A 58 21.59 -7.63 -10.86
C ASP A 58 22.48 -7.68 -12.10
N SER A 59 23.74 -7.31 -11.95
CA SER A 59 24.73 -7.36 -13.01
C SER A 59 26.09 -7.72 -12.42
N LEU A 60 26.93 -8.31 -13.26
CA LEU A 60 28.33 -8.55 -12.96
C LEU A 60 29.12 -7.36 -13.49
N ARG A 61 29.78 -6.61 -12.61
CA ARG A 61 30.73 -5.59 -13.06
C ARG A 61 31.95 -6.25 -13.70
N ASN A 62 32.60 -5.54 -14.62
CA ASN A 62 33.82 -6.03 -15.27
C ASN A 62 34.89 -6.33 -14.22
N ALA A 63 35.14 -7.63 -14.00
CA ALA A 63 36.11 -8.12 -13.05
C ALA A 63 36.91 -9.27 -13.68
N PRO A 64 38.22 -9.37 -13.40
CA PRO A 64 39.03 -10.49 -13.86
C PRO A 64 38.44 -11.82 -13.37
N LYS A 65 38.29 -12.78 -14.29
CA LYS A 65 38.05 -14.18 -13.93
C LYS A 65 39.31 -14.74 -13.27
N LEU A 66 39.11 -15.52 -12.21
CA LEU A 66 40.17 -16.22 -11.49
C LEU A 66 40.04 -17.73 -11.71
N SER A 67 41.10 -18.48 -11.36
CA SER A 67 41.01 -19.92 -11.21
C SER A 67 39.98 -20.30 -10.14
N HIS A 68 39.23 -21.39 -10.35
CA HIS A 68 38.25 -21.87 -9.37
C HIS A 68 38.88 -22.14 -7.99
N THR A 69 40.14 -22.57 -7.98
CA THR A 69 40.91 -22.83 -6.74
C THR A 69 41.02 -21.63 -5.81
N GLU A 70 40.99 -20.40 -6.36
CA GLU A 70 41.00 -19.16 -5.57
C GLU A 70 39.72 -19.03 -4.74
N CYS A 71 38.60 -19.49 -5.29
CA CYS A 71 37.29 -19.49 -4.68
C CYS A 71 37.03 -20.70 -3.75
N ASP A 72 37.91 -21.69 -3.74
CA ASP A 72 37.79 -22.90 -2.90
C ASP A 72 38.60 -22.81 -1.59
N ARG A 73 39.20 -21.64 -1.33
CA ARG A 73 40.07 -21.38 -0.18
C ARG A 73 39.33 -21.46 1.16
N PHE A 74 38.07 -21.03 1.23
CA PHE A 74 37.29 -21.07 2.45
C PHE A 74 36.16 -22.09 2.39
N THR A 75 36.00 -22.85 3.48
CA THR A 75 34.83 -23.69 3.73
C THR A 75 33.70 -22.87 4.31
N CYS A 76 32.47 -23.29 4.06
CA CYS A 76 31.28 -22.67 4.61
C CYS A 76 31.17 -22.85 6.12
N PRO A 77 30.51 -21.92 6.84
CA PRO A 77 30.24 -22.08 8.27
C PRO A 77 29.54 -23.41 8.57
N ASN A 78 30.05 -24.12 9.58
CA ASN A 78 29.49 -25.40 10.05
C ASN A 78 29.37 -26.49 8.98
N ASN A 79 30.10 -26.37 7.85
CA ASN A 79 30.16 -27.37 6.79
C ASN A 79 31.51 -27.33 6.07
N ASN A 80 32.38 -28.28 6.43
CA ASN A 80 33.75 -28.37 5.88
C ASN A 80 33.81 -28.91 4.44
N LEU A 81 32.70 -29.42 3.90
CA LEU A 81 32.64 -29.99 2.55
C LEU A 81 32.29 -28.95 1.49
N THR A 82 31.52 -27.92 1.86
CA THR A 82 31.04 -26.90 0.92
C THR A 82 31.96 -25.69 0.92
N LYS A 83 32.25 -25.16 -0.27
CA LYS A 83 33.10 -23.99 -0.47
C LYS A 83 32.29 -22.69 -0.43
N CYS A 84 32.84 -21.67 0.21
CA CYS A 84 32.23 -20.36 0.40
C CYS A 84 33.18 -19.23 0.01
N GLY A 85 33.79 -19.34 -1.17
CA GLY A 85 34.66 -18.32 -1.75
C GLY A 85 36.07 -18.32 -1.18
N GLY A 86 36.82 -17.27 -1.54
CA GLY A 86 38.20 -17.07 -1.14
C GLY A 86 38.47 -15.69 -0.57
N TYR A 87 39.75 -15.34 -0.49
CA TYR A 87 40.20 -14.00 -0.12
C TYR A 87 40.21 -13.13 -1.37
N GLU A 88 39.40 -12.08 -1.41
CA GLU A 88 39.19 -11.23 -2.60
C GLU A 88 38.78 -12.02 -3.85
N ALA A 89 38.12 -13.17 -3.66
CA ALA A 89 37.75 -14.10 -4.71
C ALA A 89 36.31 -14.60 -4.46
N ILE A 90 35.38 -14.15 -5.29
CA ILE A 90 33.95 -14.43 -5.14
C ILE A 90 33.48 -15.53 -6.10
N SER A 91 32.76 -16.51 -5.56
CA SER A 91 32.05 -17.52 -6.36
C SER A 91 30.67 -17.01 -6.74
N ILE A 92 30.42 -16.81 -8.04
CA ILE A 92 29.15 -16.26 -8.54
C ILE A 92 28.21 -17.37 -9.01
N PHE A 93 26.93 -17.21 -8.68
CA PHE A 93 25.84 -18.11 -9.05
C PHE A 93 24.64 -17.33 -9.60
N THR A 94 23.93 -17.90 -10.55
CA THR A 94 22.65 -17.33 -11.03
C THR A 94 21.51 -17.67 -10.06
N THR A 95 20.60 -16.74 -9.78
CA THR A 95 19.41 -17.03 -8.96
C THR A 95 18.27 -17.67 -9.76
N GLY A 96 18.32 -17.55 -11.08
CA GLY A 96 17.25 -17.98 -12.00
C GLY A 96 16.33 -16.85 -12.44
N ILE A 97 16.48 -15.63 -11.88
CA ILE A 97 15.79 -14.44 -12.40
C ILE A 97 16.54 -13.96 -13.65
N THR A 98 15.82 -13.89 -14.76
CA THR A 98 16.36 -13.44 -16.05
C THR A 98 15.80 -12.10 -16.50
N ASP A 99 14.66 -11.68 -15.96
CA ASP A 99 14.02 -10.42 -16.32
C ASP A 99 13.48 -9.67 -15.08
N LYS A 100 13.64 -8.35 -15.14
CA LYS A 100 13.14 -7.35 -14.19
C LYS A 100 12.51 -6.16 -14.91
N SER A 101 12.14 -6.33 -16.17
CA SER A 101 11.46 -5.32 -16.95
C SER A 101 10.22 -4.84 -16.20
N VAL A 102 9.97 -3.53 -16.28
CA VAL A 102 8.83 -2.90 -15.62
C VAL A 102 8.04 -2.17 -16.69
N ASN A 103 6.74 -2.41 -16.76
CA ASN A 103 5.90 -1.69 -17.70
C ASN A 103 5.69 -0.26 -17.21
N LEU A 104 5.88 0.69 -18.12
CA LEU A 104 5.57 2.09 -17.91
C LEU A 104 4.37 2.45 -18.78
N VAL A 105 3.51 3.31 -18.25
CA VAL A 105 2.39 3.89 -18.97
C VAL A 105 2.46 5.40 -18.86
N SER A 106 1.99 6.07 -19.91
CA SER A 106 1.94 7.52 -19.96
C SER A 106 0.50 8.01 -19.81
N TYR A 107 0.37 9.22 -19.28
CA TYR A 107 -0.89 9.94 -19.30
C TYR A 107 -1.29 10.26 -20.74
N VAL A 108 -2.60 10.25 -21.02
CA VAL A 108 -3.15 10.60 -22.32
C VAL A 108 -4.32 11.55 -22.12
N GLU A 109 -4.32 12.66 -22.88
CA GLU A 109 -5.42 13.62 -22.84
C GLU A 109 -6.72 13.02 -23.42
N PRO A 110 -7.88 13.33 -22.81
CA PRO A 110 -9.18 13.03 -23.42
C PRO A 110 -9.38 13.82 -24.72
N GLN A 111 -9.23 13.14 -25.86
CA GLN A 111 -9.47 13.72 -27.19
C GLN A 111 -10.90 13.47 -27.71
N SER A 112 -11.59 12.46 -27.17
CA SER A 112 -12.92 12.05 -27.62
C SER A 112 -13.95 12.22 -26.49
N THR A 113 -15.14 12.67 -26.87
CA THR A 113 -16.33 12.67 -26.01
C THR A 113 -16.91 11.26 -25.82
N ALA A 114 -16.42 10.26 -26.56
CA ALA A 114 -16.92 8.90 -26.48
C ALA A 114 -16.87 8.39 -25.01
N PRO A 115 -17.96 7.80 -24.52
CA PRO A 115 -17.96 7.15 -23.21
C PRO A 115 -16.95 6.01 -23.22
N SER A 116 -16.15 5.92 -22.16
CA SER A 116 -15.34 4.72 -21.91
C SER A 116 -16.27 3.61 -21.44
N ASP A 117 -15.95 2.35 -21.73
CA ASP A 117 -16.68 1.17 -21.24
C ASP A 117 -16.18 0.70 -19.86
N VAL A 118 -15.09 1.27 -19.32
CA VAL A 118 -14.47 0.76 -18.08
C VAL A 118 -15.35 0.93 -16.85
N GLN A 119 -15.58 -0.13 -16.09
CA GLN A 119 -16.26 -0.07 -14.80
C GLN A 119 -15.25 -0.23 -13.65
N ILE A 120 -15.28 0.73 -12.72
CA ILE A 120 -14.39 0.78 -11.56
C ILE A 120 -15.18 0.38 -10.31
N LEU A 121 -14.61 -0.53 -9.52
CA LEU A 121 -15.01 -0.86 -8.17
C LEU A 121 -14.15 -0.06 -7.18
N PHE A 122 -14.71 1.00 -6.61
CA PHE A 122 -14.06 1.77 -5.56
C PHE A 122 -14.25 1.08 -4.21
N LEU A 123 -13.14 0.70 -3.56
CA LEU A 123 -13.12 0.26 -2.17
C LEU A 123 -12.81 1.46 -1.28
N LEU A 124 -13.81 1.98 -0.57
CA LEU A 124 -13.62 3.04 0.42
C LEU A 124 -13.35 2.40 1.79
N GLN A 125 -12.10 2.50 2.26
CA GLN A 125 -11.65 2.00 3.57
C GLN A 125 -11.59 3.15 4.57
N LEU A 126 -12.67 3.34 5.32
CA LEU A 126 -12.88 4.53 6.13
C LEU A 126 -12.57 4.29 7.61
N ASN A 127 -11.76 5.17 8.19
CA ASN A 127 -11.47 5.18 9.61
C ASN A 127 -11.49 6.62 10.16
N GLY A 128 -12.44 6.91 11.06
CA GLY A 128 -12.58 8.22 11.71
C GLY A 128 -13.94 8.83 11.47
N ARG A 129 -14.03 10.17 11.58
CA ARG A 129 -15.33 10.89 11.60
C ARG A 129 -15.50 11.92 10.47
N HIS A 130 -14.57 11.98 9.51
CA HIS A 130 -14.56 12.98 8.42
C HIS A 130 -15.61 12.73 7.32
N VAL A 131 -16.89 12.56 7.69
CA VAL A 131 -18.01 12.26 6.78
C VAL A 131 -18.10 13.29 5.65
N ARG A 132 -17.96 14.58 5.96
CA ARG A 132 -18.01 15.64 4.93
C ARG A 132 -16.87 15.55 3.91
N GLN A 133 -15.69 15.12 4.32
CA GLN A 133 -14.57 14.91 3.41
C GLN A 133 -14.85 13.72 2.48
N VAL A 134 -15.38 12.63 3.02
CA VAL A 134 -15.79 11.45 2.23
C VAL A 134 -16.87 11.84 1.21
N MET A 135 -17.89 12.60 1.62
CA MET A 135 -18.92 13.10 0.70
C MET A 135 -18.35 14.03 -0.37
N ARG A 136 -17.38 14.89 -0.02
CA ARG A 136 -16.70 15.78 -0.98
C ARG A 136 -15.90 14.99 -2.01
N MET A 137 -15.17 13.95 -1.58
CA MET A 137 -14.47 13.03 -2.49
C MET A 137 -15.46 12.28 -3.40
N LEU A 138 -16.53 11.72 -2.81
CA LEU A 138 -17.57 11.01 -3.55
C LEU A 138 -18.21 11.88 -4.62
N ARG A 139 -18.47 13.17 -4.35
CA ARG A 139 -19.00 14.09 -5.38
C ARG A 139 -18.14 14.14 -6.64
N VAL A 140 -16.83 13.97 -6.53
CA VAL A 140 -15.89 14.00 -7.66
C VAL A 140 -15.84 12.64 -8.39
N ILE A 141 -15.83 11.54 -7.64
CA ILE A 141 -15.64 10.19 -8.21
C ILE A 141 -16.94 9.44 -8.48
N TYR A 142 -18.09 9.98 -8.08
CA TYR A 142 -19.37 9.32 -8.20
C TYR A 142 -19.86 9.29 -9.65
N SER A 143 -20.22 8.11 -10.13
CA SER A 143 -20.93 7.89 -11.38
C SER A 143 -21.84 6.66 -11.23
N PRO A 144 -23.07 6.66 -11.78
CA PRO A 144 -23.95 5.50 -11.74
C PRO A 144 -23.37 4.27 -12.46
N LYS A 145 -22.36 4.46 -13.32
CA LYS A 145 -21.64 3.41 -14.03
C LYS A 145 -20.69 2.61 -13.13
N HIS A 146 -20.18 3.23 -12.07
CA HIS A 146 -19.16 2.64 -11.20
C HIS A 146 -19.79 2.08 -9.92
N LEU A 147 -19.02 1.27 -9.21
CA LEU A 147 -19.45 0.54 -8.02
C LEU A 147 -18.65 1.02 -6.81
N TYR A 148 -19.29 1.06 -5.65
CA TYR A 148 -18.69 1.57 -4.43
C TYR A 148 -18.94 0.58 -3.28
N VAL A 149 -17.89 -0.09 -2.83
CA VAL A 149 -17.92 -0.88 -1.59
C VAL A 149 -17.28 -0.05 -0.49
N ILE A 150 -18.02 0.18 0.58
CA ILE A 150 -17.61 0.99 1.71
C ILE A 150 -17.40 0.08 2.92
N HIS A 151 -16.16 -0.02 3.36
CA HIS A 151 -15.80 -0.56 4.65
C HIS A 151 -15.62 0.58 5.64
N VAL A 152 -16.24 0.47 6.81
CA VAL A 152 -15.97 1.36 7.94
C VAL A 152 -15.40 0.53 9.08
N ASP A 153 -14.30 1.01 9.64
CA ASP A 153 -13.64 0.38 10.80
C ASP A 153 -14.68 0.07 11.91
N SER A 154 -14.62 -1.13 12.49
CA SER A 154 -15.63 -1.61 13.46
C SER A 154 -15.74 -0.73 14.71
N ARG A 155 -14.73 0.11 14.98
CA ARG A 155 -14.71 1.05 16.11
C ARG A 155 -15.40 2.39 15.79
N GLN A 156 -15.80 2.62 14.54
CA GLN A 156 -16.29 3.91 14.04
C GLN A 156 -17.78 3.86 13.70
N GLN A 157 -18.62 3.63 14.72
CA GLN A 157 -20.07 3.46 14.53
C GLN A 157 -20.75 4.66 13.87
N PHE A 158 -20.39 5.89 14.26
CA PHE A 158 -20.95 7.10 13.65
C PHE A 158 -20.74 7.17 12.14
N MET A 159 -19.50 6.97 11.68
CA MET A 159 -19.19 6.98 10.25
C MET A 159 -19.95 5.88 9.52
N HIS A 160 -20.07 4.70 10.12
CA HIS A 160 -20.79 3.58 9.54
C HIS A 160 -22.28 3.91 9.36
N SER A 161 -22.94 4.41 10.40
CA SER A 161 -24.34 4.86 10.32
C SER A 161 -24.56 5.95 9.26
N GLU A 162 -23.61 6.88 9.08
CA GLU A 162 -23.69 7.90 8.04
C GLU A 162 -23.53 7.32 6.62
N MET A 163 -22.68 6.31 6.44
CA MET A 163 -22.53 5.61 5.16
C MET A 163 -23.75 4.74 4.84
N GLU A 164 -24.38 4.12 5.83
CA GLU A 164 -25.64 3.40 5.65
C GLU A 164 -26.77 4.35 5.20
N LYS A 165 -26.87 5.53 5.81
CA LYS A 165 -27.81 6.58 5.36
C LYS A 165 -27.55 6.99 3.91
N LEU A 166 -26.29 7.09 3.50
CA LEU A 166 -25.94 7.33 2.09
C LEU A 166 -26.45 6.19 1.21
N ALA A 167 -26.11 4.94 1.49
CA ALA A 167 -26.53 3.79 0.69
C ALA A 167 -28.07 3.69 0.58
N MET A 168 -28.80 3.94 1.67
CA MET A 168 -30.27 4.00 1.66
C MET A 168 -30.80 5.10 0.74
N ARG A 169 -30.19 6.29 0.75
CA ARG A 169 -30.58 7.39 -0.15
C ARG A 169 -30.34 7.04 -1.62
N MET A 170 -29.19 6.42 -1.92
CA MET A 170 -28.87 5.95 -3.28
C MET A 170 -29.89 4.93 -3.77
N LYS A 171 -30.20 3.93 -2.94
CA LYS A 171 -31.21 2.91 -3.25
C LYS A 171 -32.60 3.51 -3.48
N LYS A 172 -33.00 4.49 -2.65
CA LYS A 172 -34.28 5.22 -2.82
C LYS A 172 -34.32 6.02 -4.13
N ALA A 173 -33.17 6.49 -4.60
CA ALA A 173 -33.03 7.15 -5.90
C ALA A 173 -32.93 6.17 -7.10
N GLY A 174 -33.12 4.86 -6.87
CA GLY A 174 -33.04 3.84 -7.92
C GLY A 174 -31.62 3.42 -8.28
N LEU A 175 -30.62 3.74 -7.44
CA LEU A 175 -29.21 3.46 -7.68
C LEU A 175 -28.73 2.39 -6.69
N ASP A 176 -28.43 1.19 -7.20
CA ASP A 176 -27.95 0.05 -6.38
C ASP A 176 -26.45 -0.21 -6.56
N ASN A 177 -25.65 0.86 -6.70
CA ASN A 177 -24.21 0.79 -6.94
C ASN A 177 -23.35 1.17 -5.72
N VAL A 178 -23.96 1.39 -4.55
CA VAL A 178 -23.28 1.70 -3.29
C VAL A 178 -23.63 0.63 -2.24
N HIS A 179 -22.62 -0.07 -1.74
CA HIS A 179 -22.75 -1.13 -0.74
C HIS A 179 -21.90 -0.81 0.49
N VAL A 180 -22.50 -0.85 1.68
CA VAL A 180 -21.78 -0.69 2.96
C VAL A 180 -21.64 -2.07 3.58
N MET A 181 -20.41 -2.46 3.92
CA MET A 181 -20.14 -3.77 4.51
C MET A 181 -20.72 -3.89 5.92
N GLU A 182 -21.50 -4.94 6.16
CA GLU A 182 -22.00 -5.32 7.50
C GLU A 182 -20.87 -5.91 8.36
N GLN A 183 -20.06 -6.77 7.75
CA GLN A 183 -18.88 -7.35 8.40
C GLN A 183 -17.77 -6.30 8.41
N ARG A 184 -17.45 -5.84 9.62
CA ARG A 184 -16.47 -4.77 9.86
C ARG A 184 -15.26 -5.31 10.59
N TYR A 185 -14.13 -4.65 10.35
CA TYR A 185 -12.82 -5.04 10.86
C TYR A 185 -12.21 -3.88 11.61
N ALA A 186 -11.51 -4.15 12.71
CA ALA A 186 -10.73 -3.14 13.41
C ALA A 186 -9.38 -2.97 12.69
N THR A 187 -9.40 -2.23 11.59
CA THR A 187 -8.23 -1.95 10.74
C THR A 187 -7.24 -0.99 11.41
N ILE A 188 -6.58 -1.46 12.47
CA ILE A 188 -5.49 -0.74 13.15
C ILE A 188 -4.30 -0.52 12.19
N TRP A 189 -3.43 0.41 12.53
CA TRP A 189 -2.22 0.64 11.74
C TRP A 189 -1.36 -0.63 11.69
N GLY A 190 -1.06 -1.11 10.49
CA GLY A 190 -0.25 -2.32 10.27
C GLY A 190 -1.00 -3.65 10.43
N ALA A 191 -2.30 -3.64 10.71
CA ALA A 191 -3.11 -4.83 10.95
C ALA A 191 -3.02 -5.87 9.82
N ALA A 192 -3.01 -7.15 10.20
CA ALA A 192 -3.18 -8.26 9.27
C ALA A 192 -4.60 -8.26 8.66
N SER A 193 -5.60 -7.84 9.44
CA SER A 193 -7.01 -7.74 9.07
C SER A 193 -7.27 -6.79 7.91
N LEU A 194 -6.35 -5.89 7.56
CA LEU A 194 -6.48 -5.03 6.40
C LEU A 194 -6.50 -5.83 5.08
N LEU A 195 -5.70 -6.90 4.97
CA LEU A 195 -5.73 -7.77 3.79
C LEU A 195 -7.02 -8.58 3.75
N THR A 196 -7.46 -9.12 4.89
CA THR A 196 -8.73 -9.85 5.00
C THR A 196 -9.91 -8.95 4.61
N MET A 197 -9.94 -7.72 5.10
CA MET A 197 -10.94 -6.71 4.76
C MET A 197 -10.98 -6.44 3.25
N PHE A 198 -9.82 -6.23 2.63
CA PHE A 198 -9.75 -6.00 1.18
C PHE A 198 -10.34 -7.17 0.40
N LEU A 199 -9.94 -8.39 0.74
CA LEU A 199 -10.41 -9.61 0.07
C LEU A 199 -11.92 -9.84 0.30
N ASP A 200 -12.43 -9.52 1.48
CA ASP A 200 -13.86 -9.60 1.76
C ASP A 200 -14.67 -8.50 1.08
N ALA A 201 -14.11 -7.32 0.85
CA ALA A 201 -14.77 -6.29 0.04
C ALA A 201 -15.02 -6.79 -1.39
N VAL A 202 -14.06 -7.52 -1.96
CA VAL A 202 -14.20 -8.17 -3.27
C VAL A 202 -15.27 -9.27 -3.22
N ARG A 203 -15.28 -10.13 -2.18
CA ARG A 203 -16.35 -11.13 -1.99
C ARG A 203 -17.73 -10.48 -1.81
N ASN A 204 -17.82 -9.33 -1.15
CA ASN A 204 -19.08 -8.59 -1.03
C ASN A 204 -19.57 -8.09 -2.40
N ALA A 205 -18.68 -7.57 -3.25
CA ALA A 205 -19.03 -7.16 -4.60
C ALA A 205 -19.49 -8.35 -5.46
N GLU A 206 -18.73 -9.45 -5.44
CA GLU A 206 -19.01 -10.65 -6.24
C GLU A 206 -20.22 -11.43 -5.70
N ASP A 207 -20.13 -11.95 -4.49
CA ASP A 207 -21.06 -12.98 -3.99
C ASP A 207 -22.35 -12.35 -3.42
N LYS A 208 -22.25 -11.22 -2.71
CA LYS A 208 -23.43 -10.58 -2.11
C LYS A 208 -24.17 -9.64 -3.07
N LYS A 209 -23.43 -8.93 -3.93
CA LYS A 209 -24.01 -7.92 -4.83
C LYS A 209 -24.16 -8.39 -6.27
N GLY A 210 -23.55 -9.51 -6.67
CA GLY A 210 -23.62 -10.02 -8.04
C GLY A 210 -22.90 -9.12 -9.06
N TRP A 211 -21.99 -8.28 -8.60
CA TRP A 211 -21.25 -7.36 -9.46
C TRP A 211 -20.05 -8.08 -10.07
N HIS A 212 -20.27 -8.76 -11.20
CA HIS A 212 -19.24 -9.60 -11.85
C HIS A 212 -18.55 -8.93 -13.06
N GLN A 213 -18.92 -7.69 -13.40
CA GLN A 213 -18.55 -7.03 -14.66
C GLN A 213 -17.58 -5.85 -14.50
N TRP A 214 -17.09 -5.58 -13.28
CA TRP A 214 -16.12 -4.52 -13.06
C TRP A 214 -14.75 -4.91 -13.64
N ASP A 215 -14.02 -3.93 -14.16
CA ASP A 215 -12.71 -4.15 -14.77
C ASP A 215 -11.57 -3.99 -13.75
N PHE A 216 -11.71 -3.02 -12.85
CA PHE A 216 -10.69 -2.63 -11.89
C PHE A 216 -11.24 -2.43 -10.48
N ILE A 217 -10.48 -2.81 -9.48
CA ILE A 217 -10.65 -2.37 -8.09
C ILE A 217 -9.58 -1.33 -7.73
N LEU A 218 -10.00 -0.26 -7.04
CA LEU A 218 -9.14 0.80 -6.53
C LEU A 218 -9.53 1.12 -5.10
N ASN A 219 -8.58 1.07 -4.15
CA ASN A 219 -8.85 1.43 -2.76
C ASN A 219 -8.62 2.94 -2.50
N LEU A 220 -9.47 3.57 -1.67
CA LEU A 220 -9.34 4.96 -1.19
C LEU A 220 -9.62 5.04 0.33
N SER A 221 -8.94 5.92 1.07
CA SER A 221 -9.24 6.26 2.47
C SER A 221 -10.06 7.54 2.55
N GLU A 222 -10.60 7.84 3.73
CA GLU A 222 -11.24 9.14 4.04
C GLU A 222 -10.32 10.37 3.86
N THR A 223 -9.02 10.15 3.64
CA THR A 223 -8.02 11.21 3.45
C THR A 223 -7.40 11.23 2.06
N ASP A 224 -7.88 10.39 1.15
CA ASP A 224 -7.56 10.47 -0.26
C ASP A 224 -8.44 11.53 -0.93
N PHE A 225 -7.91 12.15 -1.99
CA PHE A 225 -8.69 13.09 -2.79
C PHE A 225 -8.24 13.09 -4.25
N PRO A 226 -9.16 13.19 -5.22
CA PRO A 226 -8.80 13.22 -6.64
C PRO A 226 -8.01 14.48 -7.00
N LEU A 227 -7.04 14.31 -7.88
CA LEU A 227 -6.21 15.36 -8.45
C LEU A 227 -6.50 15.56 -9.94
N LEU A 228 -7.04 14.54 -10.61
CA LEU A 228 -7.51 14.58 -11.98
C LEU A 228 -8.99 14.17 -12.00
N SER A 229 -9.68 14.48 -13.09
CA SER A 229 -11.11 14.22 -13.24
C SER A 229 -11.40 12.72 -13.38
N LEU A 230 -12.63 12.32 -13.02
CA LEU A 230 -13.09 10.94 -13.20
C LEU A 230 -12.98 10.51 -14.67
N LYS A 231 -13.29 11.40 -15.63
CA LYS A 231 -13.21 11.10 -17.07
C LYS A 231 -11.80 10.74 -17.53
N GLU A 232 -10.78 11.40 -16.98
CA GLU A 232 -9.39 11.05 -17.28
C GLU A 232 -8.99 9.72 -16.66
N LEU A 233 -9.46 9.43 -15.44
CA LEU A 233 -9.22 8.14 -14.80
C LEU A 233 -9.86 7.00 -15.62
N GLU A 234 -11.11 7.17 -16.05
CA GLU A 234 -11.81 6.23 -16.92
C GLU A 234 -11.07 6.00 -18.24
N LEU A 235 -10.58 7.06 -18.88
CA LEU A 235 -9.81 6.93 -20.11
C LEU A 235 -8.49 6.20 -19.88
N HIS A 236 -7.80 6.54 -18.79
CA HIS A 236 -6.51 5.92 -18.45
C HIS A 236 -6.67 4.43 -18.19
N LEU A 237 -7.66 4.03 -17.40
CA LEU A 237 -7.90 2.62 -17.08
C LEU A 237 -8.42 1.84 -18.29
N ALA A 238 -9.30 2.42 -19.12
CA ALA A 238 -9.79 1.76 -20.33
C ALA A 238 -8.67 1.41 -21.33
N ARG A 239 -7.70 2.31 -21.50
CA ARG A 239 -6.53 2.07 -22.37
C ARG A 239 -5.55 1.06 -21.82
N ASN A 240 -5.68 0.70 -20.54
CA ASN A 240 -4.77 -0.18 -19.82
C ASN A 240 -5.50 -1.38 -19.19
N LYS A 241 -6.65 -1.79 -19.76
CA LYS A 241 -7.32 -3.05 -19.36
C LYS A 241 -6.31 -4.21 -19.34
N GLY A 242 -6.42 -5.06 -18.33
CA GLY A 242 -5.50 -6.18 -18.12
C GLY A 242 -4.17 -5.83 -17.43
N ARG A 243 -3.92 -4.58 -17.03
CA ARG A 243 -2.68 -4.16 -16.34
C ARG A 243 -2.90 -3.85 -14.86
N ASN A 244 -1.98 -4.29 -14.01
CA ASN A 244 -2.04 -4.07 -12.56
C ASN A 244 -1.08 -2.95 -12.13
N PHE A 245 -1.57 -1.92 -11.45
CA PHE A 245 -0.80 -0.74 -11.07
C PHE A 245 -0.30 -0.88 -9.64
N LEU A 246 0.98 -1.21 -9.51
CA LEU A 246 1.65 -1.47 -8.25
C LEU A 246 2.89 -0.58 -8.12
N SER A 247 3.01 0.11 -6.99
CA SER A 247 4.12 1.02 -6.73
C SER A 247 5.12 0.38 -5.77
N SER A 248 6.04 -0.43 -6.33
CA SER A 248 7.12 -1.07 -5.56
C SER A 248 8.08 -0.04 -4.96
N HIS A 249 8.75 -0.42 -3.88
CA HIS A 249 9.60 0.43 -3.06
C HIS A 249 10.77 1.11 -3.81
N GLY A 250 11.25 0.51 -4.91
CA GLY A 250 12.19 1.12 -5.85
C GLY A 250 13.64 1.24 -5.38
N TYR A 251 14.05 0.48 -4.37
CA TYR A 251 15.43 0.42 -3.87
C TYR A 251 15.86 -1.05 -3.63
N ASP A 252 16.87 -1.29 -2.81
CA ASP A 252 17.29 -2.61 -2.33
C ASP A 252 16.15 -3.38 -1.61
N THR A 253 15.70 -4.49 -2.20
CA THR A 253 14.59 -5.32 -1.71
C THR A 253 14.96 -6.12 -0.47
N ALA A 254 16.23 -6.51 -0.30
CA ALA A 254 16.70 -7.13 0.94
C ALA A 254 16.51 -6.20 2.13
N ARG A 255 16.82 -4.91 1.92
CA ARG A 255 16.60 -3.87 2.94
C ARG A 255 15.12 -3.58 3.16
N PHE A 256 14.29 -3.65 2.12
CA PHE A 256 12.83 -3.54 2.25
C PHE A 256 12.30 -4.66 3.15
N ILE A 257 12.65 -5.93 2.88
CA ILE A 257 12.26 -7.10 3.67
C ILE A 257 12.57 -6.90 5.17
N GLN A 258 13.79 -6.44 5.47
CA GLN A 258 14.22 -6.17 6.85
C GLN A 258 13.42 -5.03 7.49
N LYS A 259 13.20 -3.92 6.77
CA LYS A 259 12.51 -2.74 7.31
C LYS A 259 11.02 -2.96 7.51
N GLN A 260 10.39 -3.76 6.67
CA GLN A 260 8.98 -4.13 6.78
C GLN A 260 8.73 -5.19 7.85
N GLY A 261 9.78 -5.83 8.36
CA GLY A 261 9.65 -6.89 9.35
C GLY A 261 9.13 -8.21 8.77
N LEU A 262 9.28 -8.46 7.47
CA LEU A 262 8.84 -9.71 6.82
C LEU A 262 9.58 -10.96 7.36
N ASP A 263 10.77 -10.75 7.93
CA ASP A 263 11.54 -11.78 8.65
C ASP A 263 10.97 -12.14 10.03
N PHE A 264 9.90 -11.47 10.48
CA PHE A 264 9.27 -11.72 11.77
C PHE A 264 7.85 -12.29 11.61
N LEU A 265 7.40 -12.95 12.67
CA LEU A 265 6.02 -13.39 12.83
C LEU A 265 5.26 -12.36 13.65
N PHE A 266 4.11 -11.91 13.14
CA PHE A 266 3.20 -11.03 13.86
C PHE A 266 1.85 -11.70 14.09
N LEU A 267 1.21 -11.39 15.21
CA LEU A 267 -0.15 -11.81 15.55
C LEU A 267 -0.99 -10.57 15.83
N GLU A 268 -2.14 -10.46 15.17
CA GLU A 268 -3.15 -9.46 15.50
C GLU A 268 -4.06 -10.01 16.60
N CYS A 269 -4.10 -9.34 17.74
CA CYS A 269 -5.00 -9.66 18.84
C CYS A 269 -5.25 -8.40 19.69
N GLU A 270 -6.45 -8.25 20.25
CA GLU A 270 -6.81 -7.12 21.14
C GLU A 270 -6.54 -5.72 20.53
N ASN A 271 -6.83 -5.55 19.23
CA ASN A 271 -6.53 -4.32 18.49
C ASN A 271 -5.04 -3.90 18.58
N ARG A 272 -4.14 -4.89 18.63
CA ARG A 272 -2.69 -4.72 18.63
C ARG A 272 -1.99 -5.75 17.74
N MET A 273 -0.86 -5.35 17.15
CA MET A 273 0.05 -6.23 16.40
C MET A 273 1.25 -6.63 17.26
N TRP A 274 1.27 -7.89 17.69
CA TRP A 274 2.29 -8.49 18.55
C TRP A 274 3.39 -9.14 17.73
N ARG A 275 4.66 -8.84 18.01
CA ARG A 275 5.80 -9.49 17.33
C ARG A 275 6.25 -10.70 18.14
N LEU A 276 5.95 -11.90 17.63
CA LEU A 276 6.20 -13.15 18.35
C LEU A 276 7.65 -13.65 18.26
N GLY A 277 8.36 -13.31 17.19
CA GLY A 277 9.75 -13.75 17.01
C GLY A 277 10.19 -13.75 15.56
N LYS A 278 11.41 -14.22 15.30
CA LYS A 278 11.92 -14.39 13.93
C LYS A 278 11.23 -15.57 13.28
N ARG A 279 10.86 -15.39 12.02
CA ARG A 279 10.31 -16.44 11.18
C ARG A 279 11.44 -17.37 10.74
N LEU A 280 11.35 -18.64 11.14
CA LEU A 280 12.35 -19.66 10.80
C LEU A 280 12.20 -20.18 9.36
N LYS A 281 10.97 -20.14 8.84
CA LYS A 281 10.63 -20.64 7.50
C LYS A 281 9.85 -19.59 6.74
N PHE A 282 10.41 -19.14 5.62
CA PHE A 282 9.71 -18.38 4.59
C PHE A 282 9.77 -19.22 3.30
N PRO A 283 8.75 -19.23 2.43
CA PRO A 283 8.77 -20.04 1.23
C PRO A 283 10.09 -19.95 0.46
N SER A 284 10.64 -21.12 0.15
CA SER A 284 11.69 -21.21 -0.85
C SER A 284 11.06 -20.92 -2.21
N ARG A 285 11.80 -20.28 -3.12
CA ARG A 285 11.37 -20.04 -4.53
C ARG A 285 10.30 -18.97 -4.73
N VAL A 286 10.00 -18.16 -3.71
CA VAL A 286 9.16 -16.97 -3.86
C VAL A 286 10.05 -15.73 -3.82
N ARG A 287 9.93 -14.88 -4.85
CA ARG A 287 10.48 -13.53 -4.85
C ARG A 287 9.56 -12.62 -4.03
N LEU A 288 10.09 -11.95 -3.02
CA LEU A 288 9.34 -10.93 -2.30
C LEU A 288 9.47 -9.59 -3.03
N ASP A 289 8.37 -8.87 -3.09
CA ASP A 289 8.34 -7.47 -3.47
C ASP A 289 7.26 -6.76 -2.65
N GLY A 290 7.29 -5.43 -2.67
CA GLY A 290 6.31 -4.62 -1.97
C GLY A 290 6.54 -3.14 -2.12
N GLY A 291 5.65 -2.34 -1.54
CA GLY A 291 5.65 -0.90 -1.66
C GLY A 291 4.38 -0.31 -1.09
N SER A 292 3.64 0.42 -1.91
CA SER A 292 2.41 1.08 -1.45
C SER A 292 1.25 0.11 -1.29
N ASP A 293 0.49 0.23 -0.21
CA ASP A 293 -0.80 -0.43 0.04
C ASP A 293 -1.99 0.19 -0.71
N TRP A 294 -1.73 1.20 -1.53
CA TRP A 294 -2.68 1.80 -2.46
C TRP A 294 -2.44 1.14 -3.81
N VAL A 295 -3.43 0.41 -4.31
CA VAL A 295 -3.28 -0.47 -5.48
C VAL A 295 -4.44 -0.25 -6.44
N VAL A 296 -4.19 -0.48 -7.73
CA VAL A 296 -5.25 -0.58 -8.74
C VAL A 296 -5.07 -1.92 -9.44
N LEU A 297 -6.01 -2.83 -9.22
CA LEU A 297 -5.89 -4.23 -9.62
C LEU A 297 -6.99 -4.57 -10.62
N THR A 298 -6.67 -5.43 -11.58
CA THR A 298 -7.68 -5.98 -12.49
C THR A 298 -8.59 -6.95 -11.72
N ARG A 299 -9.82 -7.13 -12.21
CA ARG A 299 -10.73 -8.15 -11.68
C ARG A 299 -10.10 -9.53 -11.68
N ASP A 300 -9.57 -9.99 -12.82
CA ASP A 300 -8.99 -11.33 -12.93
C ASP A 300 -7.86 -11.58 -11.92
N PHE A 301 -6.96 -10.62 -11.75
CA PHE A 301 -5.87 -10.74 -10.78
C PHE A 301 -6.37 -10.77 -9.34
N THR A 302 -7.40 -9.97 -9.03
CA THR A 302 -8.01 -9.93 -7.70
C THR A 302 -8.77 -11.24 -7.40
N MET A 303 -9.45 -11.80 -8.39
CA MET A 303 -10.10 -13.12 -8.27
C MET A 303 -9.07 -14.24 -8.13
N PHE A 304 -7.95 -14.17 -8.85
CA PHE A 304 -6.81 -15.07 -8.65
C PHE A 304 -6.28 -14.98 -7.21
N ALA A 305 -6.18 -13.77 -6.66
CA ALA A 305 -5.78 -13.55 -5.27
C ALA A 305 -6.74 -14.14 -4.23
N LEU A 306 -8.01 -14.39 -4.59
CA LEU A 306 -9.01 -15.08 -3.77
C LEU A 306 -9.07 -16.60 -4.02
N SER A 307 -8.54 -17.07 -5.15
CA SER A 307 -8.67 -18.45 -5.62
C SER A 307 -7.98 -19.49 -4.71
N GLN A 308 -8.27 -20.77 -4.93
CA GLN A 308 -7.61 -21.88 -4.24
C GLN A 308 -6.27 -22.29 -4.87
N ASP A 309 -5.74 -21.49 -5.82
CA ASP A 309 -4.41 -21.72 -6.36
C ASP A 309 -3.37 -21.85 -5.24
N PRO A 310 -2.44 -22.84 -5.29
CA PRO A 310 -1.48 -23.07 -4.22
C PRO A 310 -0.61 -21.87 -3.88
N LEU A 311 -0.23 -21.03 -4.86
CA LEU A 311 0.54 -19.82 -4.62
C LEU A 311 -0.33 -18.78 -3.92
N ALA A 312 -1.53 -18.51 -4.43
CA ALA A 312 -2.44 -17.52 -3.84
C ALA A 312 -2.81 -17.90 -2.40
N ARG A 313 -3.24 -19.15 -2.18
CA ARG A 313 -3.57 -19.68 -0.85
C ARG A 313 -2.38 -19.64 0.09
N GLY A 314 -1.22 -20.14 -0.34
CA GLY A 314 -0.02 -20.15 0.48
C GLY A 314 0.44 -18.74 0.87
N LEU A 315 0.34 -17.77 -0.03
CA LEU A 315 0.64 -16.37 0.27
C LEU A 315 -0.38 -15.76 1.25
N ARG A 316 -1.69 -16.07 1.12
CA ARG A 316 -2.67 -15.61 2.12
C ARG A 316 -2.34 -16.14 3.52
N ASP A 317 -1.99 -17.42 3.64
CA ASP A 317 -1.61 -18.02 4.93
C ASP A 317 -0.37 -17.36 5.56
N ILE A 318 0.62 -17.01 4.74
CA ILE A 318 1.84 -16.33 5.20
C ILE A 318 1.54 -14.90 5.63
N PHE A 319 0.82 -14.17 4.79
CA PHE A 319 0.53 -12.76 4.98
C PHE A 319 -0.50 -12.50 6.08
N ALA A 320 -1.25 -13.53 6.52
CA ALA A 320 -2.07 -13.48 7.73
C ALA A 320 -1.25 -13.18 9.00
N ASN A 321 0.06 -13.44 8.99
CA ASN A 321 0.95 -13.19 10.13
C ASN A 321 2.11 -12.24 9.75
N VAL A 322 1.85 -11.32 8.82
CA VAL A 322 2.78 -10.29 8.36
C VAL A 322 2.25 -8.92 8.75
N LEU A 323 3.16 -8.07 9.25
CA LEU A 323 2.90 -6.64 9.45
C LEU A 323 2.70 -5.93 8.10
N LEU A 324 1.72 -5.03 7.99
CA LEU A 324 1.44 -4.26 6.77
C LEU A 324 1.25 -5.18 5.54
N PRO A 325 0.33 -6.16 5.59
CA PRO A 325 0.31 -7.24 4.61
C PRO A 325 0.02 -6.76 3.18
N VAL A 326 -0.83 -5.75 3.01
CA VAL A 326 -1.19 -5.21 1.69
C VAL A 326 0.02 -4.54 1.00
N GLU A 327 0.97 -4.01 1.77
CA GLU A 327 2.20 -3.43 1.22
C GLU A 327 3.10 -4.50 0.55
N GLY A 328 2.88 -5.79 0.76
CA GLY A 328 3.67 -6.86 0.13
C GLY A 328 2.88 -7.94 -0.60
N PHE A 329 1.63 -8.21 -0.21
CA PHE A 329 0.86 -9.37 -0.68
C PHE A 329 0.61 -9.33 -2.19
N PHE A 330 -0.01 -8.26 -2.69
CA PHE A 330 -0.35 -8.15 -4.12
C PHE A 330 0.90 -8.06 -5.01
N HIS A 331 1.93 -7.35 -4.54
CA HIS A 331 3.22 -7.27 -5.23
C HIS A 331 3.87 -8.65 -5.36
N THR A 332 3.97 -9.37 -4.25
CA THR A 332 4.55 -10.71 -4.19
C THR A 332 3.70 -11.72 -4.98
N LEU A 333 2.38 -11.61 -4.97
CA LEU A 333 1.52 -12.49 -5.75
C LEU A 333 1.67 -12.26 -7.26
N ALA A 334 1.58 -11.00 -7.71
CA ALA A 334 1.68 -10.66 -9.12
C ALA A 334 3.02 -11.11 -9.71
N ILE A 335 4.11 -10.84 -8.98
CA ILE A 335 5.46 -11.04 -9.47
C ILE A 335 5.90 -12.53 -9.55
N ASN A 336 5.14 -13.43 -8.92
CA ASN A 336 5.37 -14.89 -8.92
C ASN A 336 4.24 -15.67 -9.63
N SER A 337 3.31 -15.00 -10.30
CA SER A 337 2.20 -15.64 -11.02
C SER A 337 2.25 -15.31 -12.52
N GLU A 338 1.26 -15.82 -13.27
CA GLU A 338 1.06 -15.48 -14.68
C GLU A 338 0.87 -13.97 -14.93
N TYR A 339 0.50 -13.22 -13.90
CA TYR A 339 0.28 -11.77 -13.95
C TYR A 339 1.59 -10.97 -13.90
N CYS A 340 2.77 -11.59 -13.83
CA CYS A 340 4.03 -10.87 -13.67
C CYS A 340 4.33 -9.87 -14.81
N SER A 341 3.89 -10.17 -16.04
CA SER A 341 4.02 -9.30 -17.21
C SER A 341 2.98 -8.17 -17.26
N SER A 342 1.94 -8.22 -16.43
CA SER A 342 0.86 -7.21 -16.37
C SER A 342 1.18 -6.04 -15.44
N ILE A 343 2.26 -6.13 -14.65
CA ILE A 343 2.60 -5.15 -13.63
C ILE A 343 3.08 -3.85 -14.27
N VAL A 344 2.42 -2.74 -13.94
CA VAL A 344 2.78 -1.38 -14.32
C VAL A 344 3.36 -0.65 -13.12
N LYS A 345 4.45 0.08 -13.35
CA LYS A 345 5.09 0.90 -12.33
C LYS A 345 4.19 2.07 -11.93
N GLY A 346 3.93 2.14 -10.64
CA GLY A 346 3.14 3.22 -10.04
C GLY A 346 1.72 2.75 -9.76
N ASN A 347 1.05 3.46 -8.87
CA ASN A 347 -0.25 3.07 -8.34
C ASN A 347 -1.29 4.19 -8.46
N LEU A 348 -1.03 5.18 -9.33
CA LEU A 348 -1.90 6.34 -9.55
C LEU A 348 -2.06 7.28 -8.33
N HIS A 349 -1.30 7.07 -7.25
CA HIS A 349 -1.39 7.84 -6.01
C HIS A 349 -0.12 8.66 -5.73
N LEU A 350 -0.31 9.83 -5.13
CA LEU A 350 0.75 10.65 -4.57
C LEU A 350 0.63 10.73 -3.06
N ALA A 351 1.64 10.18 -2.36
CA ALA A 351 1.76 10.31 -0.91
C ALA A 351 2.78 11.40 -0.51
N ASN A 352 2.41 12.31 0.39
CA ASN A 352 3.27 13.41 0.85
C ASN A 352 4.32 12.94 1.90
N TRP A 353 5.28 12.14 1.48
CA TRP A 353 6.33 11.64 2.37
C TRP A 353 7.35 12.70 2.77
N LYS A 354 7.47 12.99 4.08
CA LYS A 354 8.59 13.74 4.68
C LYS A 354 9.15 12.95 5.86
N ARG A 355 10.13 12.07 5.61
CA ARG A 355 10.59 11.05 6.58
C ARG A 355 11.01 11.62 7.94
N LYS A 356 11.72 12.75 7.98
CA LYS A 356 12.14 13.42 9.23
C LYS A 356 10.96 13.80 10.14
N GLN A 357 9.78 14.04 9.58
CA GLN A 357 8.59 14.46 10.31
C GLN A 357 7.60 13.29 10.51
N GLY A 358 7.38 12.48 9.48
CA GLY A 358 6.37 11.43 9.45
C GLY A 358 6.78 10.08 10.05
N CYS A 359 8.07 9.86 10.35
CA CYS A 359 8.56 8.63 10.98
C CYS A 359 8.78 8.84 12.48
N ARG A 360 7.69 8.81 13.26
CA ARG A 360 7.71 8.97 14.73
C ARG A 360 7.21 7.71 15.41
N CYS A 361 8.14 6.89 15.91
CA CYS A 361 7.82 5.56 16.42
C CYS A 361 7.00 5.56 17.74
N ALA A 362 7.10 6.62 18.55
CA ALA A 362 6.50 6.67 19.89
C ALA A 362 4.98 6.44 19.92
N MET A 363 4.23 6.99 18.96
CA MET A 363 2.77 6.81 18.91
C MET A 363 2.37 5.41 18.44
N LEU A 364 3.12 4.85 17.48
CA LEU A 364 2.79 3.54 16.88
C LEU A 364 3.13 2.37 17.79
N ARG A 365 4.12 2.49 18.70
CA ARG A 365 4.48 1.44 19.66
C ARG A 365 3.33 0.98 20.56
N LYS A 366 2.31 1.83 20.74
CA LYS A 366 1.09 1.49 21.48
C LYS A 366 0.17 0.53 20.73
N LEU A 367 0.29 0.46 19.41
CA LEU A 367 -0.53 -0.38 18.53
C LEU A 367 0.24 -1.54 17.93
N VAL A 368 1.57 -1.45 17.83
CA VAL A 368 2.39 -2.46 17.17
C VAL A 368 3.81 -2.55 17.75
N ASP A 369 4.35 -3.77 17.79
CA ASP A 369 5.75 -4.05 18.14
C ASP A 369 6.73 -3.74 16.99
N TRP A 370 6.56 -2.58 16.35
CA TRP A 370 7.39 -2.12 15.24
C TRP A 370 7.40 -0.59 15.15
N CYS A 371 8.34 -0.05 14.36
CA CYS A 371 8.37 1.37 14.05
C CYS A 371 7.86 1.62 12.63
N GLY A 372 6.88 2.50 12.51
CA GLY A 372 6.31 2.89 11.23
C GLY A 372 6.53 4.34 10.85
N CYS A 373 6.06 4.68 9.66
CA CYS A 373 5.98 6.05 9.18
C CYS A 373 4.58 6.29 8.59
N SER A 374 4.18 7.55 8.53
CA SER A 374 2.98 7.95 7.79
C SER A 374 3.28 9.17 6.90
N PRO A 375 2.65 9.28 5.72
CA PRO A 375 2.74 10.49 4.93
C PRO A 375 2.09 11.66 5.68
N LEU A 376 2.55 12.87 5.39
CA LEU A 376 1.97 14.07 5.97
C LEU A 376 0.70 14.49 5.24
N VAL A 377 -0.03 15.41 5.85
CA VAL A 377 -1.14 16.08 5.20
C VAL A 377 -0.61 17.16 4.24
N PHE A 378 -1.21 17.26 3.06
CA PHE A 378 -0.95 18.34 2.11
C PHE A 378 -1.42 19.68 2.67
N SER A 379 -0.56 20.68 2.56
CA SER A 379 -0.88 22.09 2.85
C SER A 379 -0.80 22.93 1.57
N VAL A 380 -1.19 24.20 1.65
CA VAL A 380 -1.01 25.16 0.55
C VAL A 380 0.45 25.22 0.07
N ARG A 381 1.43 25.01 0.96
CA ARG A 381 2.86 24.99 0.64
C ARG A 381 3.30 23.77 -0.18
N ASP A 382 2.48 22.73 -0.21
CA ASP A 382 2.77 21.49 -0.92
C ASP A 382 2.04 21.40 -2.27
N THR A 383 1.24 22.42 -2.66
CA THR A 383 0.42 22.45 -3.89
C THR A 383 1.21 22.20 -5.17
N ALA A 384 2.43 22.72 -5.25
CA ALA A 384 3.33 22.47 -6.39
C ALA A 384 3.61 20.97 -6.63
N LYS A 385 3.45 20.10 -5.61
CA LYS A 385 3.66 18.64 -5.76
C LYS A 385 2.53 17.94 -6.50
N PHE A 386 1.34 18.52 -6.49
CA PHE A 386 0.14 17.95 -7.11
C PHE A 386 -0.50 18.87 -8.16
N ALA A 387 0.20 19.94 -8.54
CA ALA A 387 -0.20 20.80 -9.65
C ALA A 387 -0.47 19.96 -10.91
N LEU A 388 -1.43 20.42 -11.72
CA LEU A 388 -1.96 19.68 -12.87
C LEU A 388 -0.88 19.05 -13.76
N GLU A 389 0.13 19.81 -14.15
CA GLU A 389 1.24 19.32 -15.00
C GLU A 389 2.07 18.23 -14.32
N VAL A 390 2.26 18.31 -13.00
CA VAL A 390 2.97 17.29 -12.22
C VAL A 390 2.12 16.03 -12.12
N ALA A 391 0.81 16.17 -11.87
CA ALA A 391 -0.12 15.06 -11.79
C ALA A 391 -0.19 14.30 -13.12
N LYS A 392 -0.33 15.01 -14.25
CA LYS A 392 -0.31 14.41 -15.60
C LYS A 392 1.02 13.75 -15.92
N LYS A 393 2.14 14.47 -15.76
CA LYS A 393 3.49 13.95 -16.08
C LYS A 393 3.83 12.66 -15.32
N LYS A 394 3.38 12.54 -14.08
CA LYS A 394 3.64 11.38 -13.22
C LYS A 394 2.49 10.37 -13.19
N VAL A 395 1.43 10.60 -13.95
CA VAL A 395 0.25 9.72 -14.02
C VAL A 395 -0.38 9.50 -12.63
N ILE A 396 -0.65 10.61 -11.93
CA ILE A 396 -1.21 10.62 -10.59
C ILE A 396 -2.64 11.11 -10.66
N PHE A 397 -3.58 10.28 -10.22
CA PHE A 397 -5.01 10.59 -10.18
C PHE A 397 -5.50 10.95 -8.78
N PHE A 398 -4.82 10.47 -7.72
CA PHE A 398 -5.20 10.69 -6.34
C PHE A 398 -4.03 11.20 -5.50
N GLY A 399 -4.30 12.03 -4.51
CA GLY A 399 -3.32 12.50 -3.53
C GLY A 399 -3.73 12.13 -2.11
N ARG A 400 -2.73 11.88 -1.25
CA ARG A 400 -2.90 11.66 0.19
C ARG A 400 -1.71 12.14 1.04
N LYS A 401 -1.92 12.60 2.28
CA LYS A 401 -3.22 12.73 2.95
C LYS A 401 -3.78 14.14 2.78
N PHE A 402 -5.10 14.25 2.75
CA PHE A 402 -5.83 15.49 2.91
C PHE A 402 -6.62 15.46 4.21
N ASP A 403 -6.58 16.58 4.95
CA ASP A 403 -7.35 16.76 6.18
C ASP A 403 -7.82 18.21 6.25
N SER A 404 -9.13 18.40 6.36
CA SER A 404 -9.75 19.71 6.35
C SER A 404 -9.41 20.58 7.57
N PHE A 405 -9.00 19.98 8.69
CA PHE A 405 -8.57 20.72 9.89
C PHE A 405 -7.13 21.20 9.79
N ILE A 406 -6.33 20.60 8.91
CA ILE A 406 -4.95 21.03 8.64
C ILE A 406 -4.92 21.97 7.43
N SER A 407 -5.62 21.64 6.34
CA SER A 407 -5.68 22.50 5.16
C SER A 407 -6.91 22.25 4.29
N ALA A 408 -8.03 22.91 4.62
CA ALA A 408 -9.20 22.97 3.74
C ALA A 408 -8.87 23.58 2.36
N SER A 409 -7.92 24.53 2.30
CA SER A 409 -7.47 25.15 1.06
C SER A 409 -6.76 24.17 0.12
N ALA A 410 -5.95 23.24 0.63
CA ALA A 410 -5.32 22.22 -0.21
C ALA A 410 -6.36 21.30 -0.87
N ILE A 411 -7.42 20.95 -0.13
CA ILE A 411 -8.55 20.18 -0.66
C ILE A 411 -9.30 21.00 -1.72
N ALA A 412 -9.58 22.28 -1.45
CA ALA A 412 -10.26 23.15 -2.41
C ALA A 412 -9.50 23.28 -3.74
N ILE A 413 -8.16 23.38 -3.69
CA ILE A 413 -7.32 23.40 -4.91
C ILE A 413 -7.42 22.08 -5.67
N ALA A 414 -7.33 20.95 -4.97
CA ALA A 414 -7.47 19.63 -5.59
C ALA A 414 -8.86 19.43 -6.20
N GLU A 415 -9.93 19.88 -5.53
CA GLU A 415 -11.32 19.81 -6.01
C GLU A 415 -11.52 20.63 -7.28
N SER A 416 -11.07 21.89 -7.29
CA SER A 416 -11.11 22.73 -8.49
C SER A 416 -10.34 22.11 -9.65
N GLN A 417 -9.21 21.44 -9.38
CA GLN A 417 -8.42 20.77 -10.41
C GLN A 417 -9.13 19.51 -10.95
N ALA A 418 -9.79 18.73 -10.09
CA ALA A 418 -10.50 17.53 -10.49
C ALA A 418 -11.78 17.83 -11.28
N PHE A 419 -12.48 18.92 -10.97
CA PHE A 419 -13.68 19.38 -11.71
C PHE A 419 -13.39 20.40 -12.80
N ARG A 420 -12.12 20.61 -13.21
CA ARG A 420 -11.77 21.64 -14.20
C ARG A 420 -12.48 21.53 -15.56
N HIS A 421 -13.03 20.35 -15.88
CA HIS A 421 -13.82 20.12 -17.10
C HIS A 421 -15.34 20.29 -16.91
N THR A 422 -15.79 20.46 -15.66
CA THR A 422 -17.18 20.67 -15.24
C THR A 422 -17.23 21.67 -14.08
N PRO A 423 -16.72 22.91 -14.25
CA PRO A 423 -16.59 23.88 -13.17
C PRO A 423 -17.92 24.26 -12.51
N GLU A 424 -19.05 24.10 -13.22
CA GLU A 424 -20.41 24.30 -12.73
C GLU A 424 -20.80 23.37 -11.57
N MET A 425 -20.08 22.25 -11.38
CA MET A 425 -20.31 21.32 -10.27
C MET A 425 -19.76 21.81 -8.93
N ILE A 426 -18.99 22.90 -8.93
CA ILE A 426 -18.43 23.55 -7.73
C ILE A 426 -19.05 24.93 -7.54
N ASP A 427 -19.53 25.20 -6.33
CA ASP A 427 -19.77 26.56 -5.86
C ASP A 427 -18.61 27.03 -4.96
N VAL A 428 -17.66 27.76 -5.57
CA VAL A 428 -16.49 28.29 -4.87
C VAL A 428 -16.84 29.44 -3.90
N LYS A 429 -18.02 30.04 -4.04
CA LYS A 429 -18.51 31.14 -3.19
C LYS A 429 -19.28 30.59 -1.98
N HIS A 430 -19.72 29.34 -2.02
CA HIS A 430 -20.43 28.72 -0.90
C HIS A 430 -19.59 28.75 0.37
N ALA A 431 -20.21 29.13 1.49
CA ALA A 431 -19.51 29.28 2.78
C ALA A 431 -18.81 27.99 3.25
N SER A 432 -19.25 26.81 2.79
CA SER A 432 -18.63 25.52 3.11
C SER A 432 -17.45 25.14 2.22
N PHE A 433 -17.12 25.89 1.16
CA PHE A 433 -16.06 25.50 0.22
C PHE A 433 -14.67 25.47 0.88
N THR A 434 -14.43 26.41 1.80
CA THR A 434 -13.18 26.55 2.56
C THR A 434 -13.35 26.32 4.07
N ARG A 435 -14.55 25.95 4.52
CA ARG A 435 -14.86 25.66 5.93
C ARG A 435 -15.25 24.19 6.10
N SER A 436 -14.90 23.61 7.24
CA SER A 436 -15.20 22.21 7.55
C SER A 436 -15.86 22.08 8.92
N TRP A 437 -16.65 21.02 9.06
CA TRP A 437 -17.31 20.64 10.29
C TRP A 437 -17.08 19.15 10.51
N LEU A 438 -16.74 18.79 11.73
CA LEU A 438 -16.49 17.41 12.14
C LEU A 438 -17.32 17.15 13.38
N ASN A 439 -18.15 16.11 13.32
CA ASN A 439 -18.84 15.62 14.50
C ASN A 439 -17.83 14.79 15.29
N PHE A 440 -17.43 15.26 16.48
CA PHE A 440 -16.54 14.53 17.39
C PHE A 440 -17.27 13.68 18.42
N TYR A 441 -18.56 13.98 18.68
CA TYR A 441 -19.42 13.24 19.59
C TYR A 441 -20.88 13.28 19.08
N ASP A 442 -21.51 12.12 19.02
CA ASP A 442 -22.90 11.93 18.65
C ASP A 442 -23.62 11.12 19.72
N SER A 443 -24.61 11.74 20.37
CA SER A 443 -25.31 11.16 21.52
C SER A 443 -26.08 9.89 21.20
N THR A 444 -26.39 9.62 19.94
CA THR A 444 -27.14 8.43 19.54
C THR A 444 -26.27 7.19 19.42
N VAL A 445 -24.95 7.35 19.25
CA VAL A 445 -24.02 6.25 18.99
C VAL A 445 -22.85 6.17 19.98
N ASP A 446 -22.45 7.27 20.63
CA ASP A 446 -21.27 7.31 21.52
C ASP A 446 -21.63 7.26 23.02
N ASN A 447 -22.87 6.89 23.38
CA ASN A 447 -23.51 7.09 24.69
C ASN A 447 -22.90 6.29 25.88
N SER A 448 -21.62 5.90 25.83
CA SER A 448 -20.88 5.42 27.00
C SER A 448 -20.13 6.59 27.66
N GLY A 449 -20.29 6.74 28.98
CA GLY A 449 -19.67 7.84 29.75
C GLY A 449 -18.15 7.96 29.59
N GLU A 450 -17.44 6.89 29.22
CA GLU A 450 -16.01 6.92 28.92
C GLU A 450 -15.64 7.74 27.67
N HIS A 451 -16.46 7.70 26.61
CA HIS A 451 -16.18 8.46 25.38
C HIS A 451 -16.35 9.95 25.61
N PHE A 452 -17.35 10.35 26.40
CA PHE A 452 -17.57 11.73 26.79
C PHE A 452 -16.42 12.27 27.68
N VAL A 453 -15.95 11.48 28.65
CA VAL A 453 -14.81 11.86 29.53
C VAL A 453 -13.49 11.97 28.74
N ASN A 454 -13.22 11.03 27.84
CA ASN A 454 -12.04 11.11 26.96
C ASN A 454 -12.12 12.28 25.97
N TYR A 455 -13.32 12.62 25.49
CA TYR A 455 -13.55 13.81 24.66
C TYR A 455 -13.25 15.11 25.44
N LEU A 456 -13.77 15.25 26.67
CA LEU A 456 -13.51 16.41 27.53
C LEU A 456 -12.02 16.57 27.88
N ARG A 457 -11.27 15.46 28.03
CA ARG A 457 -9.81 15.51 28.27
C ARG A 457 -9.04 15.99 27.05
N ASN A 458 -9.43 15.56 25.85
CA ASN A 458 -8.74 15.94 24.60
C ASN A 458 -9.12 17.36 24.14
N SER A 459 -10.35 17.82 24.39
CA SER A 459 -10.82 19.15 23.99
C SER A 459 -10.11 20.30 24.73
N ARG A 460 -9.63 20.07 25.97
CA ARG A 460 -8.80 21.05 26.71
C ARG A 460 -7.50 21.43 25.99
N SER A 461 -7.03 20.63 25.04
CA SER A 461 -5.82 20.90 24.24
C SER A 461 -6.09 21.57 22.89
N LEU A 462 -7.36 21.74 22.52
CA LEU A 462 -7.80 22.14 21.18
C LEU A 462 -8.60 23.46 21.28
N LYS A 463 -7.98 24.58 20.89
CA LYS A 463 -8.67 25.88 20.71
C LYS A 463 -9.61 25.83 19.49
N TYR A 464 -10.74 25.12 19.60
CA TYR A 464 -11.79 25.13 18.58
C TYR A 464 -13.11 25.55 19.24
N LEU A 465 -13.85 26.45 18.59
CA LEU A 465 -15.23 26.75 18.98
C LEU A 465 -16.07 25.49 18.76
N VAL A 466 -16.47 24.86 19.86
CA VAL A 466 -17.36 23.69 19.86
C VAL A 466 -18.79 24.23 19.80
N TYR A 467 -19.43 24.13 18.63
CA TYR A 467 -20.89 24.30 18.54
C TYR A 467 -21.55 22.97 18.88
N LEU A 468 -22.05 22.85 20.10
CA LEU A 468 -23.03 21.83 20.47
C LEU A 468 -24.37 22.22 19.86
N CYS A 469 -24.73 21.64 18.71
CA CYS A 469 -26.10 21.71 18.22
C CYS A 469 -26.94 20.73 19.01
N GLY A 470 -27.68 21.24 20.01
CA GLY A 470 -28.75 20.51 20.68
C GLY A 470 -28.61 20.50 22.19
N HIS A 471 -29.34 21.43 22.82
CA HIS A 471 -29.54 21.63 24.27
C HIS A 471 -28.46 22.43 25.01
N PHE A 472 -28.88 23.64 25.40
CA PHE A 472 -28.37 24.35 26.57
C PHE A 472 -28.42 23.40 27.77
N ILE A 473 -27.27 23.10 28.34
CA ILE A 473 -27.17 22.82 29.77
C ILE A 473 -26.32 23.97 30.31
N ALA A 474 -27.01 24.94 30.91
CA ALA A 474 -26.40 25.96 31.74
C ALA A 474 -25.71 25.30 32.94
N ASP A 475 -24.60 25.90 33.34
CA ASP A 475 -24.01 25.92 34.68
C ASP A 475 -24.29 24.76 35.64
N GLU A 476 -23.23 24.07 36.04
CA GLU A 476 -22.75 24.00 37.43
C GLU A 476 -21.63 22.95 37.48
N PHE A 477 -20.43 23.36 37.87
CA PHE A 477 -19.67 22.77 38.98
C PHE A 477 -18.33 23.51 39.07
N SER A 478 -18.26 24.31 40.15
CA SER A 478 -17.10 24.99 40.72
C SER A 478 -15.87 24.12 40.87
#